data_AF-A0A5J4VM76-F1
#
_entry.id   AF-A0A5J4VM76-F1
#
_cell.length_a   1.000
_cell.length_b   1.000
_cell.length_c   1.000
_cell.angle_alpha   90.00
_cell.angle_beta   90.00
_cell.angle_gamma   90.00
#
_symmetry.space_group_name_H-M   'P 1'
#
loop_
_entity.id
_entity.type
_entity.pdbx_description
1 polymer ?
#
loop_
_entity_poly.entity_id
_entity_poly.type
_entity_poly.pdbx_seq_one_letter_code
_entity_poly.pdbx_strand_id
1 'polypeptide(L)'
;MHALRAAMHPLQELMRVLIKLIFIVLSVFSLGRKDNAYAQTPYDIRHEKYSILPNAGTIFFDGTEIDQGYEDTNINYIPLLEQNKDENISSFRLIPENILDTLEVSKETDFDYSLCSNLANAILEDHYALYGLNTYVYENSNDIAPSIVFGIQSLPEVLEKKENGEIDNYFFQRGCSGGWKQYSLGIELNGIVSSNCISNDASALPGYKGGSSTSMPPQPTQCEDSTTIIKHLQGFKFGTIQELSNEQLKLYLTRVGCVSGWIKYYKNNGDILLGGDQGIFIGWKSDGNNGQNWIIGKQVETTDGIKKMKYEEQEIPFLIEESTSVLISGYVQYYFDCSQQTLDTPISLCPCLLTDDPRDFCKICMSYDTPTGCQCSSSSTFQYPQSICQKEKYCHTITDQDVSECECLDHDDPREICQICTAYDKPPDCKCSTQQIGAYPKDICEKEKQCHYLTDQTESQCPCIDQDPRAFCKICTGKDEPSAECICPEVAKGDYTKAQCDQDKLCHVLTGKTESQCPCIDEDSRAICYTCTAKDTPSAECKCPTSTTGDYTKEQCETDKAQTVDCTTPKLDTKSEVCPCPEKTDKTKWDADPRTVGKGICAASYSIHFTLYIVTLALLLPALALLF
;
A
#
# COMPACT_ATOMS: atom_id res chain seq x y z
N MET A 1 17.90 77.45 21.98
CA MET A 1 17.60 76.75 20.71
C MET A 1 18.84 76.13 20.04
N HIS A 2 19.95 76.86 19.86
CA HIS A 2 21.16 76.26 19.24
C HIS A 2 21.79 75.09 20.03
N ALA A 3 21.80 75.16 21.36
CA ALA A 3 22.30 74.07 22.21
C ALA A 3 21.43 72.79 22.14
N LEU A 4 20.11 72.91 21.93
CA LEU A 4 19.21 71.76 21.78
C LEU A 4 19.44 71.05 20.44
N ARG A 5 19.73 71.80 19.37
CA ARG A 5 20.05 71.22 18.04
C ARG A 5 21.36 70.45 18.05
N ALA A 6 22.36 70.92 18.79
CA ALA A 6 23.65 70.24 18.91
C ALA A 6 23.54 68.91 19.69
N ALA A 7 22.63 68.84 20.67
CA ALA A 7 22.38 67.61 21.44
C ALA A 7 21.52 66.57 20.70
N MET A 8 20.67 66.99 19.76
CA MET A 8 19.80 66.07 19.00
C MET A 8 20.52 65.29 17.89
N HIS A 9 21.59 65.84 17.31
CA HIS A 9 22.32 65.20 16.22
C HIS A 9 22.93 63.83 16.58
N PRO A 10 23.64 63.64 17.71
CA PRO A 10 24.16 62.32 18.07
C PRO A 10 23.04 61.32 18.41
N LEU A 11 21.90 61.79 18.91
CA LEU A 11 20.73 60.93 19.17
C LEU A 11 20.11 60.41 17.87
N GLN A 12 20.08 61.23 16.82
CA GLN A 12 19.56 60.87 15.50
C GLN A 12 20.43 59.81 14.81
N GLU A 13 21.75 59.92 14.92
CA GLU A 13 22.68 58.92 14.39
C GLU A 13 22.64 57.60 15.18
N LEU A 14 22.50 57.67 16.51
CA LEU A 14 22.33 56.47 17.33
C LEU A 14 21.03 55.73 16.97
N MET A 15 19.94 56.47 16.71
CA MET A 15 18.66 55.90 16.28
C MET A 15 18.76 55.24 14.89
N ARG A 16 19.48 55.84 13.94
CA ARG A 16 19.73 55.25 12.61
C ARG A 16 20.50 53.94 12.70
N VAL A 17 21.50 53.87 13.57
CA VAL A 17 22.28 52.64 13.80
C VAL A 17 21.42 51.57 14.47
N LEU A 18 20.60 51.94 15.46
CA LEU A 18 19.69 51.02 16.14
C LEU A 18 18.65 50.43 15.17
N ILE A 19 18.06 51.27 14.31
CA ILE A 19 17.10 50.83 13.28
C ILE A 19 17.75 49.84 12.31
N LYS A 20 18.98 50.11 11.86
CA LYS A 20 19.72 49.18 10.98
C LYS A 20 20.04 47.85 11.68
N LEU A 21 20.43 47.88 12.95
CA LEU A 21 20.68 46.67 13.74
C LEU A 21 19.40 45.85 13.97
N ILE A 22 18.27 46.51 14.24
CA ILE A 22 16.97 45.84 14.35
C ILE A 22 16.59 45.18 13.01
N PHE A 23 16.80 45.86 11.87
CA PHE A 23 16.59 45.26 10.55
C PHE A 23 17.50 44.05 10.28
N ILE A 24 18.77 44.09 10.69
CA ILE A 24 19.70 42.97 10.54
C ILE A 24 19.29 41.80 11.45
N VAL A 25 18.91 42.06 12.71
CA VAL A 25 18.46 41.02 13.63
C VAL A 25 17.14 40.40 13.16
N LEU A 26 16.19 41.20 12.69
CA LEU A 26 14.91 40.70 12.13
C LEU A 26 15.12 39.88 10.85
N SER A 27 16.03 40.29 9.96
CA SER A 27 16.35 39.53 8.75
C SER A 27 17.09 38.22 9.05
N VAL A 28 17.98 38.19 10.04
CA VAL A 28 18.67 36.96 10.48
C VAL A 28 17.71 36.00 11.21
N PHE A 29 16.77 36.51 12.01
CA PHE A 29 15.73 35.67 12.63
C PHE A 29 14.70 35.15 11.60
N SER A 30 14.42 35.90 10.53
CA SER A 30 13.53 35.45 9.45
C SER A 30 14.14 34.36 8.58
N LEU A 31 15.47 34.22 8.52
CA LEU A 31 16.16 33.17 7.77
C LEU A 31 16.23 31.81 8.51
N GLY A 32 15.83 31.77 9.79
CA GLY A 32 15.87 30.57 10.63
C GLY A 32 14.55 29.78 10.69
N ARG A 33 13.42 30.37 10.33
CA ARG A 33 12.17 29.65 10.05
C ARG A 33 12.08 29.39 8.56
N LYS A 34 12.72 28.32 8.10
CA LYS A 34 12.12 27.56 7.00
C LYS A 34 10.90 26.87 7.60
N ASP A 35 9.84 27.63 7.81
CA ASP A 35 8.53 27.02 7.85
C ASP A 35 8.43 26.26 6.53
N ASN A 36 8.22 24.95 6.59
CA ASN A 36 7.91 24.12 5.43
C ASN A 36 6.53 24.57 4.91
N ALA A 37 6.40 25.82 4.52
CA ALA A 37 5.21 26.33 3.86
C ALA A 37 5.08 25.52 2.58
N TYR A 38 4.04 24.70 2.54
CA TYR A 38 3.73 23.80 1.44
C TYR A 38 3.70 24.62 0.15
N ALA A 39 4.79 24.50 -0.64
CA ALA A 39 4.97 25.26 -1.86
C ALA A 39 3.91 24.80 -2.86
N GLN A 40 2.94 25.68 -3.13
CA GLN A 40 1.91 25.45 -4.13
C GLN A 40 2.59 25.13 -5.45
N THR A 41 2.26 23.99 -6.07
CA THR A 41 2.80 23.73 -7.40
C THR A 41 2.11 24.66 -8.40
N PRO A 42 2.80 25.09 -9.49
CA PRO A 42 2.16 25.95 -10.50
C PRO A 42 0.95 25.31 -11.20
N TYR A 43 0.71 24.01 -11.01
CA TYR A 43 -0.45 23.32 -11.58
C TYR A 43 -1.64 23.24 -10.63
N ASP A 44 -1.50 23.70 -9.39
CA ASP A 44 -2.55 23.58 -8.39
C ASP A 44 -3.27 24.91 -8.20
N ILE A 45 -4.61 24.84 -8.20
CA ILE A 45 -5.48 25.90 -7.71
C ILE A 45 -5.69 25.68 -6.21
N ARG A 46 -5.23 26.63 -5.39
CA ARG A 46 -5.41 26.58 -3.95
C ARG A 46 -6.71 27.25 -3.54
N HIS A 47 -7.58 26.49 -2.88
CA HIS A 47 -8.88 26.94 -2.38
C HIS A 47 -8.99 26.68 -0.87
N GLU A 48 -9.67 27.57 -0.14
CA GLU A 48 -9.85 27.42 1.31
C GLU A 48 -10.97 26.41 1.60
N LYS A 49 -10.65 25.37 2.36
CA LYS A 49 -11.57 24.28 2.61
C LYS A 49 -12.59 24.67 3.68
N TYR A 50 -13.85 24.35 3.42
CA TYR A 50 -14.91 24.41 4.42
C TYR A 50 -15.84 23.19 4.32
N SER A 51 -16.60 22.99 5.39
CA SER A 51 -17.65 21.97 5.46
C SER A 51 -18.96 22.61 5.86
N ILE A 52 -20.08 22.07 5.37
CA ILE A 52 -21.43 22.50 5.74
C ILE A 52 -21.95 21.51 6.78
N LEU A 53 -22.12 21.96 8.02
CA LEU A 53 -22.59 21.10 9.10
C LEU A 53 -24.11 20.82 8.98
N PRO A 54 -24.56 19.58 9.22
CA PRO A 54 -25.97 19.19 9.05
C PRO A 54 -26.94 19.96 9.95
N ASN A 55 -26.47 20.39 11.13
CA ASN A 55 -27.24 21.15 12.10
C ASN A 55 -27.19 22.65 11.76
N ALA A 56 -28.16 23.09 10.96
CA ALA A 56 -28.42 24.50 10.61
C ALA A 56 -27.65 25.10 9.42
N GLY A 57 -26.90 24.30 8.66
CA GLY A 57 -26.17 24.81 7.50
C GLY A 57 -25.01 25.74 7.87
N THR A 58 -24.52 25.65 9.11
CA THR A 58 -23.32 26.34 9.58
C THR A 58 -22.13 25.94 8.71
N ILE A 59 -21.40 26.93 8.23
CA ILE A 59 -20.17 26.71 7.48
C ILE A 59 -19.01 26.68 8.48
N PHE A 60 -18.22 25.62 8.44
CA PHE A 60 -17.13 25.35 9.36
C PHE A 60 -15.79 25.23 8.63
N PHE A 61 -14.83 26.03 9.06
CA PHE A 61 -13.44 26.03 8.59
C PHE A 61 -12.53 25.36 9.62
N ASP A 62 -11.80 24.31 9.22
CA ASP A 62 -10.80 23.69 10.10
C ASP A 62 -9.41 24.24 9.77
N GLY A 63 -8.92 25.13 10.64
CA GLY A 63 -7.58 25.71 10.55
C GLY A 63 -6.62 25.17 11.59
N THR A 64 -6.86 23.97 12.14
CA THR A 64 -5.99 23.39 13.19
C THR A 64 -4.60 23.03 12.71
N GLU A 65 -4.44 22.70 11.42
CA GLU A 65 -3.15 22.56 10.75
C GLU A 65 -3.11 23.49 9.53
N ILE A 66 -1.96 24.11 9.30
CA ILE A 66 -1.77 25.08 8.19
C ILE A 66 -2.15 24.45 6.85
N ASP A 67 -1.83 23.17 6.65
CA ASP A 67 -2.09 22.43 5.42
C ASP A 67 -3.52 21.87 5.35
N GLN A 68 -4.26 21.80 6.46
CA GLN A 68 -5.64 21.28 6.47
C GLN A 68 -6.68 22.34 6.06
N GLY A 69 -6.34 23.63 6.20
CA GLY A 69 -7.24 24.74 5.86
C GLY A 69 -7.43 24.97 4.37
N TYR A 70 -6.62 24.32 3.52
CA TYR A 70 -6.66 24.49 2.07
C TYR A 70 -6.76 23.15 1.35
N GLU A 71 -7.31 23.18 0.16
CA GLU A 71 -7.25 22.10 -0.81
C GLU A 71 -6.63 22.61 -2.10
N ASP A 72 -5.76 21.79 -2.69
CA ASP A 72 -5.05 22.08 -3.92
C ASP A 72 -5.70 21.23 -5.03
N THR A 73 -6.29 21.88 -6.04
CA THR A 73 -6.92 21.23 -7.20
C THR A 73 -6.00 21.33 -8.41
N ASN A 74 -5.51 20.20 -8.91
CA ASN A 74 -4.68 20.22 -10.09
C ASN A 74 -5.49 20.62 -11.34
N ILE A 75 -5.03 21.64 -12.05
CA ILE A 75 -5.67 22.20 -13.25
C ILE A 75 -5.86 21.16 -14.36
N ASN A 76 -5.00 20.14 -14.43
CA ASN A 76 -5.11 19.10 -15.46
C ASN A 76 -6.35 18.22 -15.31
N TYR A 77 -6.95 18.18 -14.12
CA TYR A 77 -8.19 17.45 -13.90
C TYR A 77 -9.42 18.23 -14.38
N ILE A 78 -9.32 19.54 -14.60
CA ILE A 78 -10.42 20.37 -15.09
C ILE A 78 -10.47 20.25 -16.62
N PRO A 79 -11.58 19.85 -17.24
CA PRO A 79 -11.66 19.68 -18.69
C PRO A 79 -11.46 21.01 -19.44
N LEU A 80 -11.13 20.92 -20.73
CA LEU A 80 -11.11 22.10 -21.61
C LEU A 80 -12.50 22.72 -21.70
N LEU A 81 -12.57 24.06 -21.63
CA LEU A 81 -13.79 24.82 -21.88
C LEU A 81 -14.31 24.59 -23.30
N GLU A 82 -13.40 24.51 -24.26
CA GLU A 82 -13.68 24.22 -25.65
C GLU A 82 -12.87 23.01 -26.11
N GLN A 83 -13.53 21.88 -26.40
CA GLN A 83 -12.90 20.58 -26.68
C GLN A 83 -11.81 20.57 -27.77
N ASN A 84 -11.80 21.56 -28.66
CA ASN A 84 -10.84 21.66 -29.77
C ASN A 84 -9.88 22.86 -29.65
N LYS A 85 -9.85 23.52 -28.48
CA LYS A 85 -8.98 24.68 -28.23
C LYS A 85 -8.22 24.46 -26.92
N ASP A 86 -7.03 23.92 -27.04
CA ASP A 86 -6.09 23.73 -25.93
C ASP A 86 -5.06 24.87 -25.87
N GLU A 87 -4.15 24.79 -24.91
CA GLU A 87 -3.06 25.74 -24.69
C GLU A 87 -2.02 25.79 -25.83
N ASN A 88 -2.04 24.84 -26.77
CA ASN A 88 -1.05 24.73 -27.84
C ASN A 88 -1.42 25.55 -29.09
N ILE A 89 -2.63 26.13 -29.14
CA ILE A 89 -3.05 26.95 -30.27
C ILE A 89 -2.33 28.31 -30.28
N SER A 90 -2.10 28.86 -31.48
CA SER A 90 -1.35 30.10 -31.66
C SER A 90 -2.06 31.35 -31.14
N SER A 91 -3.39 31.32 -31.03
CA SER A 91 -4.20 32.38 -30.45
C SER A 91 -5.48 31.82 -29.86
N PHE A 92 -5.85 32.36 -28.71
CA PHE A 92 -7.03 31.97 -27.95
C PHE A 92 -7.68 33.23 -27.37
N ARG A 93 -9.01 33.26 -27.36
CA ARG A 93 -9.82 34.33 -26.77
C ARG A 93 -11.03 33.72 -26.10
N LEU A 94 -11.23 34.07 -24.83
CA LEU A 94 -12.45 33.78 -24.07
C LEU A 94 -13.56 34.78 -24.40
N ILE A 95 -13.18 36.05 -24.56
CA ILE A 95 -14.07 37.13 -24.96
C ILE A 95 -13.74 37.52 -26.41
N PRO A 96 -14.74 37.53 -27.33
CA PRO A 96 -14.49 37.92 -28.70
C PRO A 96 -13.95 39.36 -28.81
N GLU A 97 -13.23 39.63 -29.89
CA GLU A 97 -12.64 40.94 -30.15
C GLU A 97 -13.72 42.04 -30.23
N ASN A 98 -13.44 43.20 -29.62
CA ASN A 98 -14.35 44.35 -29.54
C ASN A 98 -15.69 44.07 -28.82
N ILE A 99 -15.74 43.03 -27.97
CA ILE A 99 -16.92 42.76 -27.13
C ILE A 99 -16.69 43.23 -25.69
N LEU A 100 -15.46 43.18 -25.18
CA LEU A 100 -15.17 43.43 -23.76
C LEU A 100 -15.76 44.76 -23.27
N ASP A 101 -15.54 45.86 -23.99
CA ASP A 101 -16.01 47.20 -23.63
C ASP A 101 -17.54 47.38 -23.69
N THR A 102 -18.25 46.44 -24.33
CA THR A 102 -19.71 46.43 -24.42
C THR A 102 -20.40 45.72 -23.25
N LEU A 103 -19.66 44.87 -22.51
CA LEU A 103 -20.20 44.06 -21.42
C LEU A 103 -20.57 44.91 -20.21
N GLU A 104 -21.67 44.58 -19.53
CA GLU A 104 -22.13 45.27 -18.30
C GLU A 104 -21.05 45.33 -17.22
N VAL A 105 -20.27 44.27 -17.05
CA VAL A 105 -19.16 44.22 -16.07
C VAL A 105 -18.01 45.17 -16.41
N SER A 106 -17.84 45.51 -17.69
CA SER A 106 -16.73 46.33 -18.19
C SER A 106 -17.10 47.81 -18.32
N LYS A 107 -18.39 48.13 -18.29
CA LYS A 107 -18.88 49.51 -18.23
C LYS A 107 -18.47 50.19 -16.93
N GLU A 108 -18.53 51.52 -16.96
CA GLU A 108 -18.26 52.34 -15.80
C GLU A 108 -19.24 52.01 -14.66
N THR A 109 -18.71 51.68 -13.49
CA THR A 109 -19.52 51.37 -12.31
C THR A 109 -20.46 52.52 -11.93
N ASP A 110 -21.70 52.20 -11.57
CA ASP A 110 -22.71 53.17 -11.16
C ASP A 110 -22.71 53.47 -9.64
N PHE A 111 -21.82 52.84 -8.88
CA PHE A 111 -21.65 52.99 -7.42
C PHE A 111 -20.27 53.51 -7.01
N ASP A 112 -20.18 54.15 -5.83
CA ASP A 112 -18.90 54.57 -5.23
C ASP A 112 -18.33 53.44 -4.36
N TYR A 113 -17.43 52.65 -4.95
CA TYR A 113 -16.81 51.53 -4.23
C TYR A 113 -15.93 52.00 -3.06
N SER A 114 -15.50 53.27 -3.02
CA SER A 114 -14.59 53.77 -1.98
C SER A 114 -15.26 53.96 -0.60
N LEU A 115 -16.59 53.88 -0.56
CA LEU A 115 -17.39 54.01 0.67
C LEU A 115 -17.53 52.69 1.43
N CYS A 116 -17.13 51.57 0.84
CA CYS A 116 -17.20 50.23 1.43
C CYS A 116 -15.92 49.45 1.13
N SER A 117 -15.11 49.08 2.13
CA SER A 117 -13.79 48.47 1.87
C SER A 117 -13.90 47.15 1.12
N ASN A 118 -14.98 46.38 1.33
CA ASN A 118 -15.21 45.15 0.59
C ASN A 118 -15.53 45.37 -0.89
N LEU A 119 -16.32 46.40 -1.23
CA LEU A 119 -16.53 46.77 -2.62
C LEU A 119 -15.21 47.25 -3.25
N ALA A 120 -14.45 48.07 -2.52
CA ALA A 120 -13.14 48.51 -2.98
C ALA A 120 -12.19 47.33 -3.24
N ASN A 121 -12.12 46.35 -2.34
CA ASN A 121 -11.32 45.14 -2.55
C ASN A 121 -11.79 44.34 -3.77
N ALA A 122 -13.11 44.15 -3.94
CA ALA A 122 -13.64 43.43 -5.09
C ALA A 122 -13.31 44.11 -6.42
N ILE A 123 -13.30 45.44 -6.45
CA ILE A 123 -12.94 46.21 -7.63
C ILE A 123 -11.42 46.21 -7.84
N LEU A 124 -10.62 46.62 -6.85
CA LEU A 124 -9.17 46.83 -6.99
C LEU A 124 -8.37 45.53 -7.21
N GLU A 125 -8.88 44.39 -6.74
CA GLU A 125 -8.29 43.05 -7.00
C GLU A 125 -8.91 42.38 -8.25
N ASP A 126 -9.71 43.12 -9.02
CA ASP A 126 -10.42 42.70 -10.22
C ASP A 126 -11.41 41.51 -10.02
N HIS A 127 -11.74 41.14 -8.78
CA HIS A 127 -12.69 40.05 -8.49
C HIS A 127 -14.07 40.34 -9.09
N TYR A 128 -14.53 41.60 -9.05
CA TYR A 128 -15.76 42.04 -9.69
C TYR A 128 -15.77 41.69 -11.19
N ALA A 129 -14.70 42.01 -11.91
CA ALA A 129 -14.59 41.66 -13.32
C ALA A 129 -14.48 40.16 -13.54
N LEU A 130 -13.72 39.47 -12.69
CA LEU A 130 -13.59 38.02 -12.74
C LEU A 130 -14.96 37.33 -12.67
N TYR A 131 -15.84 37.74 -11.74
CA TYR A 131 -17.20 37.22 -11.59
C TYR A 131 -18.07 37.43 -12.84
N GLY A 132 -18.16 38.66 -13.34
CA GLY A 132 -19.00 38.96 -14.51
C GLY A 132 -18.48 38.31 -15.80
N LEU A 133 -17.17 38.38 -16.06
CA LEU A 133 -16.58 37.82 -17.28
C LEU A 133 -16.65 36.30 -17.32
N ASN A 134 -16.44 35.60 -16.20
CA ASN A 134 -16.63 34.16 -16.18
C ASN A 134 -18.10 33.78 -16.34
N THR A 135 -19.05 34.56 -15.81
CA THR A 135 -20.48 34.32 -16.08
C THR A 135 -20.76 34.36 -17.59
N TYR A 136 -20.21 35.35 -18.30
CA TYR A 136 -20.33 35.45 -19.75
C TYR A 136 -19.74 34.22 -20.47
N VAL A 137 -18.55 33.76 -20.05
CA VAL A 137 -17.85 32.62 -20.66
C VAL A 137 -18.63 31.31 -20.47
N TYR A 138 -19.10 31.02 -19.26
CA TYR A 138 -19.70 29.72 -18.93
C TYR A 138 -21.18 29.62 -19.28
N GLU A 139 -21.93 30.73 -19.31
CA GLU A 139 -23.39 30.73 -19.47
C GLU A 139 -23.87 31.29 -20.81
N ASN A 140 -23.17 30.97 -21.91
CA ASN A 140 -23.56 31.33 -23.28
C ASN A 140 -23.77 32.84 -23.47
N SER A 141 -22.78 33.64 -23.09
CA SER A 141 -22.79 35.10 -23.28
C SER A 141 -23.85 35.84 -22.45
N ASN A 142 -24.22 35.29 -21.30
CA ASN A 142 -25.02 36.01 -20.33
C ASN A 142 -24.21 37.16 -19.73
N ASP A 143 -24.57 38.39 -20.09
CA ASP A 143 -23.86 39.60 -19.73
C ASP A 143 -24.45 40.22 -18.45
N ILE A 144 -23.70 40.15 -17.35
CA ILE A 144 -24.08 40.71 -16.07
C ILE A 144 -22.95 41.51 -15.44
N ALA A 145 -23.32 42.61 -14.79
CA ALA A 145 -22.53 43.21 -13.72
C ALA A 145 -22.83 42.46 -12.41
N PRO A 146 -21.84 41.95 -11.66
CA PRO A 146 -22.10 41.16 -10.44
C PRO A 146 -22.42 42.03 -9.22
N SER A 147 -23.34 41.55 -8.38
CA SER A 147 -23.66 42.13 -7.08
C SER A 147 -22.74 41.59 -5.99
N ILE A 148 -21.73 42.38 -5.63
CA ILE A 148 -20.84 42.09 -4.50
C ILE A 148 -21.61 42.24 -3.18
N VAL A 149 -22.55 43.19 -3.11
CA VAL A 149 -23.43 43.37 -1.94
C VAL A 149 -24.24 42.10 -1.68
N PHE A 150 -24.81 41.46 -2.71
CA PHE A 150 -25.48 40.16 -2.56
C PHE A 150 -24.52 39.10 -2.02
N GLY A 151 -23.28 39.04 -2.53
CA GLY A 151 -22.24 38.15 -2.01
C GLY A 151 -22.04 38.32 -0.50
N ILE A 152 -21.96 39.55 0.00
CA ILE A 152 -21.80 39.81 1.44
C ILE A 152 -23.07 39.44 2.24
N GLN A 153 -24.25 39.80 1.73
CA GLN A 153 -25.53 39.62 2.43
C GLN A 153 -26.04 38.17 2.44
N SER A 154 -25.60 37.35 1.48
CA SER A 154 -26.06 35.96 1.30
C SER A 154 -25.36 34.96 2.22
N LEU A 155 -24.38 35.41 3.01
CA LEU A 155 -23.69 34.57 3.97
C LEU A 155 -24.62 34.10 5.10
N PRO A 156 -24.52 32.83 5.54
CA PRO A 156 -25.19 32.33 6.73
C PRO A 156 -24.86 33.18 7.97
N GLU A 157 -25.77 33.23 8.95
CA GLU A 157 -25.56 34.00 10.18
C GLU A 157 -24.40 33.45 11.02
N VAL A 158 -24.23 32.12 11.03
CA VAL A 158 -23.19 31.42 11.79
C VAL A 158 -22.12 30.87 10.83
N LEU A 159 -20.90 31.34 11.02
CA LEU A 159 -19.69 30.96 10.29
C LEU A 159 -18.62 30.71 11.33
N GLU A 160 -18.13 29.48 11.42
CA GLU A 160 -17.22 29.05 12.49
C GLU A 160 -15.86 28.65 11.93
N LYS A 161 -14.81 28.93 12.69
CA LYS A 161 -13.46 28.47 12.40
C LYS A 161 -12.87 27.84 13.64
N LYS A 162 -12.23 26.70 13.46
CA LYS A 162 -11.43 26.07 14.50
C LYS A 162 -9.96 26.40 14.32
N GLU A 163 -9.35 27.03 15.31
CA GLU A 163 -7.94 27.37 15.33
C GLU A 163 -7.36 27.07 16.71
N ASN A 164 -6.23 26.37 16.79
CA ASN A 164 -5.63 25.93 18.06
C ASN A 164 -6.57 25.14 18.99
N GLY A 165 -7.58 24.49 18.43
CA GLY A 165 -8.58 23.72 19.18
C GLY A 165 -9.77 24.53 19.71
N GLU A 166 -9.76 25.85 19.56
CA GLU A 166 -10.88 26.74 19.91
C GLU A 166 -11.75 26.99 18.68
N ILE A 167 -13.07 27.13 18.87
CA ILE A 167 -14.03 27.45 17.81
C ILE A 167 -14.46 28.90 18.00
N ASP A 168 -14.19 29.71 16.99
CA ASP A 168 -14.52 31.14 16.95
C ASP A 168 -15.37 31.48 15.71
N ASN A 169 -15.96 32.68 15.72
CA ASN A 169 -16.59 33.23 14.52
C ASN A 169 -15.52 33.49 13.46
N TYR A 170 -15.74 32.97 12.24
CA TYR A 170 -14.81 33.14 11.13
C TYR A 170 -14.61 34.60 10.74
N PHE A 171 -15.71 35.38 10.74
CA PHE A 171 -15.67 36.82 10.47
C PHE A 171 -15.89 37.62 11.75
N PHE A 172 -14.83 38.28 12.23
CA PHE A 172 -14.92 39.21 13.36
C PHE A 172 -15.77 40.45 13.04
N GLN A 173 -15.75 40.90 11.79
CA GLN A 173 -16.56 42.01 11.28
C GLN A 173 -17.28 41.59 10.02
N ARG A 174 -18.55 41.98 9.89
CA ARG A 174 -19.35 41.80 8.68
C ARG A 174 -19.66 43.12 7.99
N GLY A 175 -20.15 43.03 6.75
CA GLY A 175 -20.52 44.19 5.95
C GLY A 175 -19.30 44.88 5.36
N CYS A 176 -19.27 46.20 5.37
CA CYS A 176 -18.23 47.00 4.72
C CYS A 176 -16.90 47.09 5.47
N SER A 177 -16.82 46.63 6.73
CA SER A 177 -15.56 46.63 7.48
C SER A 177 -14.87 45.27 7.54
N GLY A 178 -15.51 44.19 7.09
CA GLY A 178 -14.88 42.88 7.10
C GLY A 178 -13.98 42.62 5.88
N GLY A 179 -13.45 41.41 5.78
CA GLY A 179 -12.54 41.01 4.71
C GLY A 179 -13.22 40.55 3.42
N TRP A 180 -12.46 40.53 2.33
CA TRP A 180 -12.92 40.16 0.98
C TRP A 180 -13.51 38.74 0.88
N LYS A 181 -13.04 37.85 1.76
CA LYS A 181 -13.54 36.48 1.87
C LYS A 181 -15.05 36.39 2.13
N GLN A 182 -15.68 37.46 2.64
CA GLN A 182 -17.13 37.49 2.82
C GLN A 182 -17.89 37.39 1.50
N TYR A 183 -17.55 38.23 0.53
CA TYR A 183 -18.27 38.20 -0.75
C TYR A 183 -17.86 36.99 -1.57
N SER A 184 -16.61 36.53 -1.50
CA SER A 184 -16.18 35.35 -2.26
C SER A 184 -16.93 34.11 -1.76
N LEU A 185 -16.93 33.85 -0.45
CA LEU A 185 -17.66 32.72 0.13
C LEU A 185 -19.17 32.81 -0.12
N GLY A 186 -19.77 34.01 -0.01
CA GLY A 186 -21.19 34.17 -0.28
C GLY A 186 -21.55 33.88 -1.74
N ILE A 187 -20.70 34.31 -2.68
CA ILE A 187 -20.84 33.99 -4.11
C ILE A 187 -20.65 32.49 -4.37
N GLU A 188 -19.65 31.84 -3.76
CA GLU A 188 -19.47 30.38 -3.92
C GLU A 188 -20.72 29.59 -3.48
N LEU A 189 -21.25 29.93 -2.30
CA LEU A 189 -22.41 29.24 -1.71
C LEU A 189 -23.72 29.54 -2.47
N ASN A 190 -23.91 30.78 -2.90
CA ASN A 190 -25.20 31.26 -3.40
C ASN A 190 -25.23 31.63 -4.88
N GLY A 191 -24.12 31.49 -5.59
CA GLY A 191 -23.96 31.95 -6.96
C GLY A 191 -23.82 33.47 -7.07
N ILE A 192 -23.52 33.90 -8.28
CA ILE A 192 -23.41 35.30 -8.69
C ILE A 192 -24.81 35.80 -9.06
N VAL A 193 -25.16 37.00 -8.58
CA VAL A 193 -26.43 37.68 -8.91
C VAL A 193 -26.11 38.98 -9.61
N SER A 194 -26.92 39.35 -10.61
CA SER A 194 -26.77 40.63 -11.31
C SER A 194 -27.00 41.83 -10.37
N SER A 195 -26.20 42.88 -10.51
CA SER A 195 -26.39 44.15 -9.82
C SER A 195 -27.68 44.86 -10.20
N ASN A 196 -28.29 44.52 -11.34
CA ASN A 196 -29.63 44.99 -11.72
C ASN A 196 -30.74 44.37 -10.85
N CYS A 197 -30.49 43.21 -10.23
CA CYS A 197 -31.41 42.54 -9.31
C CYS A 197 -31.19 43.01 -7.86
N ILE A 198 -29.93 43.01 -7.41
CA ILE A 198 -29.51 43.52 -6.09
C ILE A 198 -28.38 44.52 -6.31
N SER A 199 -28.65 45.80 -6.08
CA SER A 199 -27.69 46.87 -6.36
C SER A 199 -26.41 46.75 -5.52
N ASN A 200 -25.31 47.32 -6.02
CA ASN A 200 -24.07 47.47 -5.24
C ASN A 200 -24.11 48.70 -4.30
N ASP A 201 -25.31 49.21 -3.97
CA ASP A 201 -25.47 50.20 -2.91
C ASP A 201 -25.26 49.54 -1.53
N ALA A 202 -24.10 49.79 -0.95
CA ALA A 202 -23.71 49.23 0.34
C ALA A 202 -24.15 50.09 1.54
N SER A 203 -24.98 51.13 1.36
CA SER A 203 -25.39 52.04 2.44
C SER A 203 -26.12 51.36 3.61
N ALA A 204 -26.78 50.22 3.35
CA ALA A 204 -27.43 49.41 4.37
C ALA A 204 -26.46 48.49 5.14
N LEU A 205 -25.24 48.27 4.63
CA LEU A 205 -24.25 47.39 5.28
C LEU A 205 -23.58 48.08 6.47
N PRO A 206 -23.31 47.35 7.56
CA PRO A 206 -22.56 47.90 8.68
C PRO A 206 -21.13 48.26 8.26
N GLY A 207 -20.61 49.37 8.79
CA GLY A 207 -19.26 49.85 8.47
C GLY A 207 -19.17 50.67 7.18
N TYR A 208 -20.29 50.95 6.50
CA TYR A 208 -20.33 51.85 5.35
C TYR A 208 -19.93 53.29 5.74
N LYS A 209 -19.09 53.94 4.94
CA LYS A 209 -18.60 55.29 5.24
C LYS A 209 -19.71 56.31 5.10
N GLY A 210 -20.12 56.89 6.23
CA GLY A 210 -21.28 57.80 6.31
C GLY A 210 -22.61 57.09 6.55
N GLY A 211 -22.60 55.77 6.68
CA GLY A 211 -23.76 54.97 7.07
C GLY A 211 -23.97 54.95 8.58
N SER A 212 -25.19 54.63 9.00
CA SER A 212 -25.57 54.47 10.42
C SER A 212 -25.90 53.02 10.79
N SER A 213 -25.89 52.09 9.83
CA SER A 213 -26.21 50.69 10.06
C SER A 213 -25.16 50.01 10.96
N THR A 214 -25.62 49.25 11.94
CA THR A 214 -24.78 48.48 12.88
C THR A 214 -25.00 46.97 12.78
N SER A 215 -25.96 46.53 11.97
CA SER A 215 -26.32 45.12 11.80
C SER A 215 -26.41 44.78 10.32
N MET A 216 -26.14 43.51 9.99
CA MET A 216 -26.35 43.02 8.62
C MET A 216 -27.85 43.11 8.26
N PRO A 217 -28.19 43.55 7.04
CA PRO A 217 -29.55 43.44 6.55
C PRO A 217 -29.94 41.96 6.38
N PRO A 218 -31.25 41.64 6.34
CA PRO A 218 -31.70 40.27 6.10
C PRO A 218 -31.25 39.79 4.72
N GLN A 219 -30.99 38.49 4.60
CA GLN A 219 -30.61 37.87 3.32
C GLN A 219 -31.69 38.15 2.25
N PRO A 220 -31.32 38.67 1.07
CA PRO A 220 -32.27 38.87 -0.01
C PRO A 220 -32.90 37.55 -0.47
N THR A 221 -34.24 37.55 -0.59
CA THR A 221 -35.02 36.40 -1.10
C THR A 221 -35.63 36.68 -2.49
N GLN A 222 -35.62 37.94 -2.91
CA GLN A 222 -36.11 38.44 -4.20
C GLN A 222 -35.25 39.65 -4.60
N CYS A 223 -35.27 40.02 -5.87
CA CYS A 223 -34.66 41.25 -6.36
C CYS A 223 -35.33 42.49 -5.76
N GLU A 224 -34.68 43.65 -5.86
CA GLU A 224 -35.20 44.93 -5.37
C GLU A 224 -36.52 45.33 -6.06
N ASP A 225 -36.73 44.89 -7.30
CA ASP A 225 -37.97 45.04 -8.07
C ASP A 225 -39.03 43.94 -7.80
N SER A 226 -38.79 43.09 -6.79
CA SER A 226 -39.60 41.92 -6.40
C SER A 226 -39.63 40.77 -7.40
N THR A 227 -38.75 40.74 -8.40
CA THR A 227 -38.57 39.55 -9.26
C THR A 227 -37.75 38.45 -8.57
N THR A 228 -37.74 37.25 -9.15
CA THR A 228 -36.97 36.11 -8.61
C THR A 228 -35.48 36.31 -8.84
N ILE A 229 -34.68 36.03 -7.81
CA ILE A 229 -33.22 36.04 -7.92
C ILE A 229 -32.76 34.92 -8.85
N ILE A 230 -32.06 35.29 -9.92
CA ILE A 230 -31.36 34.35 -10.80
C ILE A 230 -29.91 34.24 -10.30
N LYS A 231 -29.48 33.01 -10.04
CA LYS A 231 -28.15 32.68 -9.53
C LYS A 231 -27.34 32.06 -10.66
N HIS A 232 -26.18 32.64 -10.92
CA HIS A 232 -25.24 32.20 -11.95
C HIS A 232 -24.03 31.53 -11.30
N LEU A 233 -23.44 30.54 -11.98
CA LEU A 233 -22.22 29.86 -11.52
C LEU A 233 -22.28 29.37 -10.05
N GLN A 234 -23.45 28.96 -9.56
CA GLN A 234 -23.59 28.48 -8.19
C GLN A 234 -22.75 27.21 -7.98
N GLY A 235 -21.93 27.20 -6.93
CA GLY A 235 -21.02 26.10 -6.62
C GLY A 235 -19.65 26.18 -7.31
N PHE A 236 -19.40 27.22 -8.11
CA PHE A 236 -18.03 27.56 -8.49
C PHE A 236 -17.24 27.99 -7.25
N LYS A 237 -15.97 27.58 -7.21
CA LYS A 237 -15.02 27.88 -6.13
C LYS A 237 -14.12 29.04 -6.51
N PHE A 238 -13.67 29.81 -5.53
CA PHE A 238 -12.72 30.90 -5.69
C PHE A 238 -11.31 30.44 -5.30
N GLY A 239 -10.45 30.30 -6.31
CA GLY A 239 -9.11 29.75 -6.16
C GLY A 239 -8.01 30.79 -6.29
N THR A 240 -6.85 30.49 -5.71
CA THR A 240 -5.62 31.27 -5.88
C THR A 240 -4.60 30.46 -6.69
N ILE A 241 -3.82 31.16 -7.51
CA ILE A 241 -2.74 30.60 -8.34
C ILE A 241 -1.47 31.41 -8.10
N GLN A 242 -0.31 30.75 -8.12
CA GLN A 242 0.95 31.40 -7.79
C GLN A 242 2.07 30.95 -8.72
N GLU A 243 2.91 31.91 -9.12
CA GLU A 243 4.20 31.67 -9.78
C GLU A 243 4.09 30.88 -11.10
N LEU A 244 3.05 31.17 -11.90
CA LEU A 244 2.84 30.56 -13.20
C LEU A 244 3.77 31.14 -14.26
N SER A 245 4.33 30.28 -15.10
CA SER A 245 4.91 30.66 -16.39
C SER A 245 3.83 31.01 -17.42
N ASN A 246 4.25 31.58 -18.56
CA ASN A 246 3.32 31.89 -19.64
C ASN A 246 2.56 30.65 -20.15
N GLU A 247 3.25 29.52 -20.34
CA GLU A 247 2.63 28.28 -20.82
C GLU A 247 1.64 27.71 -19.80
N GLN A 248 1.96 27.82 -18.51
CA GLN A 248 1.03 27.42 -17.46
C GLN A 248 -0.21 28.30 -17.45
N LEU A 249 -0.11 29.63 -17.59
CA LEU A 249 -1.30 30.48 -17.63
C LEU A 249 -2.25 30.12 -18.81
N LYS A 250 -1.72 29.72 -19.97
CA LYS A 250 -2.56 29.25 -21.09
C LYS A 250 -3.42 28.04 -20.70
N LEU A 251 -2.86 27.12 -19.90
CA LEU A 251 -3.56 25.95 -19.36
C LEU A 251 -4.73 26.36 -18.46
N TYR A 252 -4.57 27.40 -17.64
CA TYR A 252 -5.68 27.94 -16.83
C TYR A 252 -6.74 28.58 -17.71
N LEU A 253 -6.36 29.45 -18.66
CA LEU A 253 -7.32 30.15 -19.51
C LEU A 253 -8.22 29.20 -20.32
N THR A 254 -7.69 28.06 -20.75
CA THR A 254 -8.43 27.07 -21.56
C THR A 254 -9.31 26.14 -20.74
N ARG A 255 -9.19 26.12 -19.41
CA ARG A 255 -9.89 25.17 -18.52
C ARG A 255 -10.77 25.85 -17.48
N VAL A 256 -10.31 26.95 -16.88
CA VAL A 256 -11.06 27.67 -15.84
C VAL A 256 -11.65 29.00 -16.30
N GLY A 257 -11.26 29.49 -17.49
CA GLY A 257 -11.77 30.72 -18.06
C GLY A 257 -10.90 31.91 -17.71
N CYS A 258 -11.50 33.08 -17.50
CA CYS A 258 -10.77 34.30 -17.23
C CYS A 258 -10.01 34.19 -15.91
N VAL A 259 -8.84 34.82 -15.85
CA VAL A 259 -7.95 34.81 -14.68
C VAL A 259 -7.67 36.25 -14.27
N SER A 260 -7.98 36.64 -13.03
CA SER A 260 -7.47 37.90 -12.47
C SER A 260 -6.04 37.68 -12.05
N GLY A 261 -5.10 38.54 -12.44
CA GLY A 261 -3.73 38.34 -12.01
C GLY A 261 -2.79 39.49 -12.27
N TRP A 262 -1.60 39.35 -11.71
CA TRP A 262 -0.48 40.26 -11.90
C TRP A 262 0.74 39.51 -12.43
N ILE A 263 1.45 40.14 -13.35
CA ILE A 263 2.66 39.61 -13.97
C ILE A 263 3.89 40.32 -13.42
N LYS A 264 4.91 39.54 -13.07
CA LYS A 264 6.24 40.03 -12.69
C LYS A 264 7.25 39.59 -13.74
N TYR A 265 8.00 40.54 -14.27
CA TYR A 265 9.05 40.28 -15.25
C TYR A 265 10.41 40.19 -14.54
N TYR A 266 11.23 39.21 -14.91
CA TYR A 266 12.51 38.92 -14.25
C TYR A 266 13.68 39.02 -15.24
N LYS A 267 14.77 39.64 -14.78
CA LYS A 267 16.06 39.64 -15.47
C LYS A 267 16.75 38.27 -15.34
N ASN A 268 17.78 38.05 -16.15
CA ASN A 268 18.56 36.80 -16.13
C ASN A 268 19.22 36.50 -14.77
N ASN A 269 19.48 37.53 -13.97
CA ASN A 269 20.06 37.39 -12.63
C ASN A 269 19.01 37.15 -11.54
N GLY A 270 17.72 37.03 -11.89
CA GLY A 270 16.61 36.84 -10.96
C GLY A 270 16.02 38.13 -10.37
N ASP A 271 16.53 39.31 -10.73
CA ASP A 271 15.97 40.57 -10.25
C ASP A 271 14.63 40.87 -10.94
N ILE A 272 13.66 41.35 -10.16
CA ILE A 272 12.38 41.84 -10.67
C ILE A 272 12.60 43.16 -11.40
N LEU A 273 12.11 43.26 -12.62
CA LEU A 273 11.99 44.53 -13.34
C LEU A 273 10.89 45.38 -12.70
N LEU A 274 11.20 46.64 -12.39
CA LEU A 274 10.21 47.59 -11.90
C LEU A 274 9.15 47.81 -12.98
N GLY A 275 7.88 47.54 -12.65
CA GLY A 275 6.74 47.66 -13.57
C GLY A 275 6.19 46.29 -13.96
N GLY A 276 5.30 45.75 -13.13
CA GLY A 276 4.44 44.64 -13.50
C GLY A 276 3.12 45.15 -14.07
N ASP A 277 2.45 44.31 -14.85
CA ASP A 277 1.08 44.56 -15.27
C ASP A 277 0.11 43.78 -14.37
N GLN A 278 -1.13 44.25 -14.33
CA GLN A 278 -2.25 43.60 -13.65
C GLN A 278 -3.50 43.79 -14.50
N GLY A 279 -4.37 42.79 -14.52
CA GLY A 279 -5.70 42.85 -15.08
C GLY A 279 -6.34 41.47 -15.15
N ILE A 280 -7.43 41.36 -15.91
CA ILE A 280 -8.05 40.07 -16.20
C ILE A 280 -7.49 39.50 -17.49
N PHE A 281 -6.76 38.39 -17.44
CA PHE A 281 -6.34 37.65 -18.62
C PHE A 281 -7.56 37.00 -19.28
N ILE A 282 -7.78 37.32 -20.56
CA ILE A 282 -8.92 36.83 -21.35
C ILE A 282 -8.49 36.08 -22.63
N GLY A 283 -7.18 35.99 -22.90
CA GLY A 283 -6.67 35.28 -24.07
C GLY A 283 -5.21 35.59 -24.36
N TRP A 284 -4.71 35.05 -25.47
CA TRP A 284 -3.41 35.36 -26.03
C TRP A 284 -3.44 35.34 -27.56
N LYS A 285 -2.43 35.95 -28.16
CA LYS A 285 -2.18 35.79 -29.59
C LYS A 285 -0.69 35.79 -29.88
N SER A 286 -0.31 35.02 -30.89
CA SER A 286 0.99 35.11 -31.54
C SER A 286 0.83 35.86 -32.85
N ASP A 287 1.62 36.91 -33.02
CA ASP A 287 1.61 37.77 -34.20
C ASP A 287 2.71 37.40 -35.21
N GLY A 288 3.34 36.22 -35.05
CA GLY A 288 4.31 35.60 -35.97
C GLY A 288 5.66 36.32 -36.10
N ASN A 289 5.68 37.65 -35.96
CA ASN A 289 6.85 38.52 -36.12
C ASN A 289 7.17 39.37 -34.88
N ASN A 290 6.21 39.63 -34.00
CA ASN A 290 6.34 40.56 -32.87
C ASN A 290 6.32 39.86 -31.49
N GLY A 291 6.20 38.52 -31.47
CA GLY A 291 6.24 37.70 -30.26
C GLY A 291 4.89 37.08 -29.92
N GLN A 292 4.65 36.94 -28.62
CA GLN A 292 3.38 36.49 -28.08
C GLN A 292 2.91 37.53 -27.09
N ASN A 293 1.63 37.88 -27.16
CA ASN A 293 1.01 38.86 -26.27
C ASN A 293 -0.17 38.22 -25.54
N TRP A 294 -0.30 38.56 -24.26
CA TRP A 294 -1.54 38.40 -23.52
C TRP A 294 -2.55 39.45 -23.97
N ILE A 295 -3.82 39.06 -23.96
CA ILE A 295 -4.96 39.94 -24.11
C ILE A 295 -5.59 40.04 -22.72
N ILE A 296 -5.62 41.26 -22.17
CA ILE A 296 -6.12 41.52 -20.82
C ILE A 296 -7.25 42.54 -20.84
N GLY A 297 -8.20 42.42 -19.91
CA GLY A 297 -9.07 43.51 -19.50
C GLY A 297 -8.35 44.35 -18.46
N LYS A 298 -7.87 45.53 -18.87
CA LYS A 298 -7.17 46.48 -18.01
C LYS A 298 -8.19 47.38 -17.31
N GLN A 299 -8.05 47.49 -16.00
CA GLN A 299 -8.84 48.43 -15.22
C GLN A 299 -8.40 49.88 -15.48
N VAL A 300 -9.37 50.75 -15.75
CA VAL A 300 -9.17 52.19 -15.99
C VAL A 300 -10.05 52.99 -15.01
N GLU A 301 -9.41 53.81 -14.17
CA GLU A 301 -10.11 54.72 -13.26
C GLU A 301 -10.64 55.93 -14.04
N THR A 302 -11.93 56.21 -13.91
CA THR A 302 -12.56 57.44 -14.39
C THR A 302 -12.71 58.41 -13.22
N THR A 303 -12.41 59.70 -13.44
CA THR A 303 -12.37 60.70 -12.36
C THR A 303 -13.42 61.79 -12.57
N ASP A 304 -14.69 61.44 -12.38
CA ASP A 304 -15.82 62.39 -12.37
C ASP A 304 -16.24 62.78 -10.95
N GLY A 305 -15.27 62.88 -10.03
CA GLY A 305 -15.49 63.22 -8.62
C GLY A 305 -15.99 62.06 -7.73
N ILE A 306 -16.37 60.94 -8.35
CA ILE A 306 -16.62 59.64 -7.71
C ILE A 306 -15.59 58.67 -8.27
N LYS A 307 -14.99 57.83 -7.43
CA LYS A 307 -14.09 56.79 -7.90
C LYS A 307 -14.90 55.70 -8.56
N LYS A 308 -14.73 55.56 -9.88
CA LYS A 308 -15.42 54.57 -10.70
C LYS A 308 -14.39 53.87 -11.57
N MET A 309 -14.65 52.60 -11.88
CA MET A 309 -13.79 51.80 -12.73
C MET A 309 -14.56 51.32 -13.95
N LYS A 310 -13.82 51.17 -15.05
CA LYS A 310 -14.23 50.43 -16.25
C LYS A 310 -13.09 49.53 -16.70
N TYR A 311 -13.36 48.64 -17.64
CA TYR A 311 -12.35 47.74 -18.19
C TYR A 311 -12.20 47.94 -19.69
N GLU A 312 -10.96 48.09 -20.14
CA GLU A 312 -10.61 48.24 -21.56
C GLU A 312 -9.69 47.10 -21.99
N GLU A 313 -9.83 46.65 -23.24
CA GLU A 313 -8.95 45.62 -23.77
C GLU A 313 -7.55 46.20 -24.01
N GLN A 314 -6.53 45.50 -23.52
CA GLN A 314 -5.14 45.85 -23.72
C GLN A 314 -4.33 44.59 -24.05
N GLU A 315 -3.28 44.77 -24.86
CA GLU A 315 -2.28 43.74 -25.09
C GLU A 315 -1.01 44.03 -24.30
N ILE A 316 -0.47 42.99 -23.66
CA ILE A 316 0.81 43.05 -22.96
C ILE A 316 1.71 41.90 -23.45
N PRO A 317 3.01 42.12 -23.66
CA PRO A 317 3.87 41.09 -24.21
C PRO A 317 4.21 40.00 -23.18
N PHE A 318 4.47 38.79 -23.66
CA PHE A 318 4.91 37.66 -22.82
C PHE A 318 6.25 37.93 -22.13
N LEU A 319 7.11 38.76 -22.75
CA LEU A 319 8.38 39.25 -22.23
C LEU A 319 8.55 40.70 -22.68
N ILE A 320 8.99 41.56 -21.76
CA ILE A 320 9.43 42.92 -22.07
C ILE A 320 10.94 42.96 -22.31
N GLU A 321 11.44 44.10 -22.81
CA GLU A 321 12.88 44.35 -22.94
C GLU A 321 13.61 44.11 -21.60
N GLU A 322 14.80 43.50 -21.65
CA GLU A 322 15.60 43.06 -20.49
C GLU A 322 15.03 41.88 -19.66
N SER A 323 13.78 41.46 -19.89
CA SER A 323 13.22 40.29 -19.20
C SER A 323 13.65 38.98 -19.87
N THR A 324 13.80 37.94 -19.06
CA THR A 324 14.17 36.57 -19.48
C THR A 324 13.15 35.53 -19.05
N SER A 325 12.35 35.85 -18.03
CA SER A 325 11.26 35.02 -17.54
C SER A 325 10.17 35.89 -16.92
N VAL A 326 9.00 35.30 -16.73
CA VAL A 326 7.88 35.92 -16.03
C VAL A 326 7.30 34.95 -15.02
N LEU A 327 6.72 35.50 -13.95
CA LEU A 327 5.87 34.75 -13.04
C LEU A 327 4.54 35.50 -12.88
N ILE A 328 3.45 34.75 -12.97
CA ILE A 328 2.09 35.26 -12.92
C ILE A 328 1.40 34.62 -11.72
N SER A 329 0.75 35.45 -10.90
CA SER A 329 -0.06 34.99 -9.77
C SER A 329 -1.40 35.72 -9.80
N GLY A 330 -2.40 35.16 -9.13
CA GLY A 330 -3.76 35.68 -9.28
C GLY A 330 -4.85 34.81 -8.67
N TYR A 331 -6.06 35.05 -9.17
CA TYR A 331 -7.30 34.43 -8.73
C TYR A 331 -8.07 33.86 -9.92
N VAL A 332 -8.75 32.74 -9.67
CA VAL A 332 -9.56 32.04 -10.66
C VAL A 332 -10.91 31.69 -10.06
N GLN A 333 -11.93 31.57 -10.90
CA GLN A 333 -13.12 30.81 -10.54
C GLN A 333 -13.11 29.51 -11.29
N TYR A 334 -13.39 28.42 -10.59
CA TYR A 334 -13.37 27.12 -11.20
C TYR A 334 -14.50 26.26 -10.66
N TYR A 335 -14.99 25.38 -11.52
CA TYR A 335 -15.92 24.34 -11.15
C TYR A 335 -15.28 23.00 -11.43
N PHE A 336 -15.33 22.12 -10.44
CA PHE A 336 -14.90 20.74 -10.61
C PHE A 336 -16.14 19.85 -10.59
N ASP A 337 -16.54 19.37 -11.77
CA ASP A 337 -17.67 18.46 -11.89
C ASP A 337 -17.27 17.07 -11.39
N CYS A 338 -17.67 16.74 -10.16
CA CYS A 338 -17.48 15.40 -9.62
C CYS A 338 -18.26 14.31 -10.35
N SER A 339 -19.08 14.60 -11.35
CA SER A 339 -19.67 13.57 -12.22
C SER A 339 -18.70 13.09 -13.32
N GLN A 340 -17.70 13.89 -13.67
CA GLN A 340 -16.75 13.61 -14.76
C GLN A 340 -15.37 13.17 -14.23
N GLN A 341 -15.36 12.31 -13.22
CA GLN A 341 -14.12 11.84 -12.62
C GLN A 341 -13.34 10.92 -13.58
N THR A 342 -12.02 10.91 -13.47
CA THR A 342 -11.13 9.97 -14.17
C THR A 342 -10.51 8.99 -13.18
N LEU A 343 -9.86 7.92 -13.68
CA LEU A 343 -9.10 6.96 -12.85
C LEU A 343 -8.09 7.64 -11.91
N ASP A 344 -7.55 8.79 -12.31
CA ASP A 344 -6.51 9.53 -11.58
C ASP A 344 -7.06 10.65 -10.71
N THR A 345 -8.39 10.92 -10.72
CA THR A 345 -8.98 12.00 -9.93
C THR A 345 -8.87 11.71 -8.42
N PRO A 346 -8.16 12.53 -7.61
CA PRO A 346 -7.97 12.24 -6.19
C PRO A 346 -9.28 12.17 -5.39
N ILE A 347 -9.37 11.28 -4.41
CA ILE A 347 -10.55 11.18 -3.49
C ILE A 347 -10.77 12.50 -2.73
N SER A 348 -9.68 13.21 -2.41
CA SER A 348 -9.74 14.51 -1.74
C SER A 348 -10.47 15.57 -2.56
N LEU A 349 -10.45 15.46 -3.88
CA LEU A 349 -11.08 16.40 -4.79
C LEU A 349 -12.54 16.04 -5.07
N CYS A 350 -12.83 14.74 -5.23
CA CYS A 350 -14.20 14.25 -5.33
C CYS A 350 -14.45 12.99 -4.49
N PRO A 351 -15.52 13.01 -3.66
CA PRO A 351 -16.01 11.81 -3.01
C PRO A 351 -16.30 10.70 -4.03
N CYS A 352 -16.23 9.45 -3.57
CA CYS A 352 -16.57 8.31 -4.40
C CYS A 352 -18.02 8.40 -4.88
N LEU A 353 -18.24 8.21 -6.18
CA LEU A 353 -19.58 8.06 -6.74
C LEU A 353 -20.20 6.76 -6.22
N LEU A 354 -21.46 6.81 -5.81
CA LEU A 354 -22.18 5.63 -5.29
C LEU A 354 -22.34 4.53 -6.34
N THR A 355 -22.34 4.90 -7.62
CA THR A 355 -22.46 4.01 -8.78
C THR A 355 -21.50 4.47 -9.88
N ASP A 356 -20.87 3.51 -10.56
CA ASP A 356 -20.01 3.74 -11.74
C ASP A 356 -18.84 4.73 -11.51
N ASP A 357 -18.29 4.80 -10.28
CA ASP A 357 -17.04 5.52 -10.06
C ASP A 357 -15.91 4.83 -10.87
N PRO A 358 -15.23 5.55 -11.78
CA PRO A 358 -14.20 4.96 -12.61
C PRO A 358 -12.97 4.54 -11.81
N ARG A 359 -12.77 5.07 -10.60
CA ARG A 359 -11.57 4.86 -9.79
C ARG A 359 -11.67 3.54 -9.03
N ASP A 360 -10.66 2.68 -9.21
CA ASP A 360 -10.65 1.33 -8.62
C ASP A 360 -10.78 1.35 -7.09
N PHE A 361 -10.24 2.37 -6.43
CA PHE A 361 -10.32 2.53 -4.97
C PHE A 361 -11.68 2.99 -4.45
N CYS A 362 -12.55 3.52 -5.33
CA CYS A 362 -13.89 3.99 -4.98
C CYS A 362 -14.97 2.93 -5.18
N LYS A 363 -14.61 1.79 -5.77
CA LYS A 363 -15.53 0.66 -5.89
C LYS A 363 -15.92 0.19 -4.50
N ILE A 364 -17.22 0.00 -4.26
CA ILE A 364 -17.73 -0.57 -3.02
C ILE A 364 -17.44 -2.08 -3.03
N CYS A 365 -16.92 -2.61 -1.93
CA CYS A 365 -16.72 -4.05 -1.80
C CYS A 365 -18.09 -4.74 -1.87
N MET A 366 -18.33 -5.53 -2.90
CA MET A 366 -19.61 -6.26 -3.08
C MET A 366 -19.53 -7.69 -2.53
N SER A 367 -18.33 -8.21 -2.30
CA SER A 367 -18.09 -9.55 -1.77
C SER A 367 -16.66 -9.70 -1.24
N TYR A 368 -16.41 -10.80 -0.54
CA TYR A 368 -15.13 -11.21 0.03
C TYR A 368 -13.98 -11.28 -0.99
N ASP A 369 -14.23 -11.62 -2.27
CA ASP A 369 -13.16 -11.92 -3.24
C ASP A 369 -12.54 -10.69 -3.95
N THR A 370 -12.83 -9.46 -3.48
CA THR A 370 -12.31 -8.22 -4.09
C THR A 370 -11.58 -7.28 -3.10
N PRO A 371 -10.65 -7.74 -2.24
CA PRO A 371 -10.25 -6.93 -1.07
C PRO A 371 -9.21 -5.86 -1.39
N THR A 372 -8.41 -6.05 -2.43
CA THR A 372 -7.29 -5.15 -2.77
C THR A 372 -7.77 -3.97 -3.60
N GLY A 373 -8.53 -3.07 -2.96
CA GLY A 373 -8.81 -1.73 -3.51
C GLY A 373 -10.11 -1.11 -3.03
N CYS A 374 -11.14 -1.88 -2.74
CA CYS A 374 -12.50 -1.34 -2.54
C CYS A 374 -12.73 -0.66 -1.17
N GLN A 375 -13.78 0.19 -1.09
CA GLN A 375 -14.27 0.80 0.16
C GLN A 375 -15.47 0.03 0.75
N CYS A 376 -15.55 0.02 2.08
CA CYS A 376 -16.68 -0.56 2.81
C CYS A 376 -17.82 0.45 2.91
N SER A 377 -18.99 0.11 2.37
CA SER A 377 -20.19 0.96 2.42
C SER A 377 -20.69 1.14 3.86
N SER A 378 -21.06 2.37 4.24
CA SER A 378 -21.71 2.67 5.51
C SER A 378 -23.25 2.51 5.47
N SER A 379 -23.81 2.17 4.30
CA SER A 379 -25.25 1.99 4.16
C SER A 379 -25.73 0.69 4.78
N SER A 380 -26.73 0.75 5.65
CA SER A 380 -27.38 -0.41 6.27
C SER A 380 -28.23 -1.24 5.31
N THR A 381 -28.42 -0.79 4.07
CA THR A 381 -29.20 -1.48 3.02
C THR A 381 -28.36 -2.43 2.16
N PHE A 382 -27.03 -2.41 2.29
CA PHE A 382 -26.17 -3.29 1.51
C PHE A 382 -26.14 -4.71 2.09
N GLN A 383 -26.12 -5.70 1.19
CA GLN A 383 -26.05 -7.12 1.53
C GLN A 383 -24.71 -7.51 2.20
N TYR A 384 -23.72 -6.62 2.15
CA TYR A 384 -22.40 -6.76 2.74
C TYR A 384 -22.15 -5.62 3.76
N PRO A 385 -22.47 -5.83 5.05
CA PRO A 385 -22.39 -4.83 6.11
C PRO A 385 -21.00 -4.24 6.30
N GLN A 386 -20.92 -2.94 6.64
CA GLN A 386 -19.67 -2.21 6.88
C GLN A 386 -18.74 -2.94 7.87
N SER A 387 -19.27 -3.46 8.96
CA SER A 387 -18.50 -4.14 10.00
C SER A 387 -17.87 -5.45 9.50
N ILE A 388 -18.57 -6.17 8.63
CA ILE A 388 -18.07 -7.41 8.01
C ILE A 388 -16.96 -7.06 7.02
N CYS A 389 -17.21 -6.08 6.14
CA CYS A 389 -16.22 -5.60 5.18
C CYS A 389 -14.93 -5.09 5.83
N GLN A 390 -15.04 -4.26 6.88
CA GLN A 390 -13.88 -3.72 7.57
C GLN A 390 -13.08 -4.81 8.28
N LYS A 391 -13.75 -5.79 8.89
CA LYS A 391 -13.12 -6.94 9.51
C LYS A 391 -12.39 -7.79 8.46
N GLU A 392 -13.03 -8.08 7.34
CA GLU A 392 -12.43 -8.90 6.28
C GLU A 392 -11.26 -8.20 5.58
N LYS A 393 -11.34 -6.87 5.38
CA LYS A 393 -10.22 -6.07 4.85
C LYS A 393 -9.04 -6.02 5.83
N TYR A 394 -9.32 -5.88 7.13
CA TYR A 394 -8.30 -6.01 8.18
C TYR A 394 -7.62 -7.38 8.11
N CYS A 395 -8.41 -8.45 7.94
CA CYS A 395 -7.94 -9.83 7.90
C CYS A 395 -7.33 -10.28 6.56
N HIS A 396 -7.11 -9.41 5.56
CA HIS A 396 -6.56 -9.79 4.25
C HIS A 396 -5.05 -9.53 4.09
N THR A 397 -4.45 -8.65 4.90
CA THR A 397 -3.01 -8.31 4.84
C THR A 397 -2.16 -9.15 5.79
N ILE A 398 -2.35 -10.48 5.75
CA ILE A 398 -2.26 -11.41 6.89
C ILE A 398 -0.87 -11.86 7.35
N THR A 399 0.22 -11.13 7.06
CA THR A 399 1.54 -11.65 7.45
C THR A 399 1.82 -11.60 8.96
N ASP A 400 1.10 -10.76 9.75
CA ASP A 400 1.47 -10.49 11.16
C ASP A 400 0.29 -10.32 12.16
N GLN A 401 -0.92 -10.83 11.87
CA GLN A 401 -2.10 -10.63 12.73
C GLN A 401 -2.46 -11.81 13.66
N ASP A 402 -2.94 -11.49 14.87
CA ASP A 402 -3.36 -12.45 15.91
C ASP A 402 -4.65 -13.20 15.51
N VAL A 403 -4.69 -14.51 15.75
CA VAL A 403 -5.83 -15.40 15.42
C VAL A 403 -7.08 -15.08 16.24
N SER A 404 -6.92 -14.43 17.39
CA SER A 404 -8.04 -13.99 18.21
C SER A 404 -8.88 -12.88 17.56
N GLU A 405 -8.32 -12.14 16.61
CA GLU A 405 -9.00 -11.04 15.91
C GLU A 405 -9.50 -11.43 14.51
N CYS A 406 -8.76 -12.31 13.84
CA CYS A 406 -9.04 -12.80 12.50
C CYS A 406 -9.04 -14.32 12.48
N GLU A 407 -10.20 -14.93 12.25
CA GLU A 407 -10.33 -16.38 12.05
C GLU A 407 -9.40 -16.85 10.92
N CYS A 408 -8.95 -18.10 11.03
CA CYS A 408 -8.08 -18.71 10.05
C CYS A 408 -8.80 -18.84 8.71
N LEU A 409 -8.14 -18.43 7.62
CA LEU A 409 -8.63 -18.66 6.28
C LEU A 409 -8.59 -20.15 5.94
N ASP A 410 -9.59 -20.63 5.20
CA ASP A 410 -9.57 -22.00 4.72
C ASP A 410 -8.43 -22.22 3.71
N HIS A 411 -7.77 -23.36 3.85
CA HIS A 411 -6.77 -23.99 2.97
C HIS A 411 -5.48 -23.25 2.58
N ASP A 412 -5.33 -21.93 2.76
CA ASP A 412 -4.09 -21.19 2.39
C ASP A 412 -3.75 -20.00 3.33
N ASP A 413 -4.10 -20.06 4.61
CA ASP A 413 -3.71 -19.02 5.58
C ASP A 413 -2.18 -18.99 5.81
N PRO A 414 -1.50 -17.86 5.55
CA PRO A 414 -0.04 -17.77 5.68
C PRO A 414 0.41 -17.78 7.14
N ARG A 415 -0.49 -17.57 8.12
CA ARG A 415 -0.14 -17.59 9.53
C ARG A 415 0.06 -19.04 9.98
N GLU A 416 1.25 -19.33 10.50
CA GLU A 416 1.67 -20.67 10.96
C GLU A 416 0.68 -21.30 11.96
N ILE A 417 0.09 -20.49 12.82
CA ILE A 417 -0.89 -20.92 13.83
C ILE A 417 -2.24 -21.38 13.24
N CYS A 418 -2.55 -20.99 12.00
CA CYS A 418 -3.77 -21.34 11.28
C CYS A 418 -3.66 -22.61 10.43
N GLN A 419 -2.47 -23.20 10.35
CA GLN A 419 -2.25 -24.44 9.60
C GLN A 419 -2.68 -25.67 10.43
N ILE A 420 -3.97 -26.02 10.35
CA ILE A 420 -4.55 -27.20 11.03
C ILE A 420 -4.42 -28.44 10.15
N CYS A 421 -3.93 -29.55 10.72
CA CYS A 421 -3.83 -30.83 10.02
C CYS A 421 -5.23 -31.37 9.69
N THR A 422 -5.55 -31.54 8.40
CA THR A 422 -6.85 -32.08 7.94
C THR A 422 -6.78 -33.53 7.44
N ALA A 423 -5.56 -34.05 7.21
CA ALA A 423 -5.28 -35.44 6.81
C ALA A 423 -3.79 -35.78 7.06
N TYR A 424 -3.43 -37.07 6.92
CA TYR A 424 -2.08 -37.62 7.13
C TYR A 424 -0.99 -37.03 6.19
N ASP A 425 -1.37 -36.52 5.01
CA ASP A 425 -0.45 -36.19 3.90
C ASP A 425 -0.08 -34.69 3.77
N LYS A 426 -0.15 -33.89 4.84
CA LYS A 426 0.25 -32.46 4.82
C LYS A 426 1.21 -32.12 5.97
N PRO A 427 2.03 -31.04 5.84
CA PRO A 427 3.45 -31.03 6.23
C PRO A 427 3.71 -31.28 7.73
N PRO A 428 4.94 -31.73 8.09
CA PRO A 428 5.32 -32.15 9.45
C PRO A 428 4.99 -31.16 10.58
N ASP A 429 4.83 -29.88 10.23
CA ASP A 429 4.74 -28.76 11.15
C ASP A 429 3.30 -28.29 11.46
N CYS A 430 2.25 -28.89 10.85
CA CYS A 430 0.86 -28.50 11.14
C CYS A 430 0.45 -28.76 12.60
N LYS A 431 -0.48 -27.99 13.20
CA LYS A 431 -0.95 -28.22 14.59
C LYS A 431 -2.23 -29.07 14.62
N CYS A 432 -2.30 -30.00 15.56
CA CYS A 432 -3.48 -30.83 15.79
C CYS A 432 -4.60 -30.03 16.47
N SER A 433 -5.79 -29.99 15.86
CA SER A 433 -6.93 -29.19 16.33
C SER A 433 -7.40 -29.59 17.74
N THR A 434 -7.84 -28.62 18.53
CA THR A 434 -8.52 -28.84 19.83
C THR A 434 -10.05 -28.82 19.73
N GLN A 435 -10.62 -28.51 18.55
CA GLN A 435 -12.06 -28.41 18.38
C GLN A 435 -12.72 -29.76 18.06
N GLN A 436 -13.87 -30.00 18.73
CA GLN A 436 -14.47 -31.32 18.91
C GLN A 436 -15.45 -31.76 17.81
N ILE A 437 -15.59 -31.00 16.72
CA ILE A 437 -16.66 -31.23 15.73
C ILE A 437 -16.05 -31.38 14.33
N GLY A 438 -16.07 -32.60 13.79
CA GLY A 438 -15.79 -32.90 12.38
C GLY A 438 -14.31 -32.95 11.96
N ALA A 439 -13.38 -32.55 12.82
CA ALA A 439 -11.95 -32.58 12.54
C ALA A 439 -11.27 -33.86 13.03
N TYR A 440 -10.25 -34.28 12.28
CA TYR A 440 -9.31 -35.36 12.59
C TYR A 440 -8.91 -35.35 14.09
N PRO A 441 -9.29 -36.39 14.87
CA PRO A 441 -9.20 -36.35 16.33
C PRO A 441 -7.80 -36.04 16.83
N LYS A 442 -7.68 -35.10 17.78
CA LYS A 442 -6.40 -34.64 18.34
C LYS A 442 -5.51 -35.81 18.75
N ASP A 443 -6.08 -36.77 19.45
CA ASP A 443 -5.38 -37.93 19.99
C ASP A 443 -4.82 -38.82 18.88
N ILE A 444 -5.50 -38.87 17.72
CA ILE A 444 -5.05 -39.59 16.52
C ILE A 444 -3.94 -38.78 15.84
N CYS A 445 -4.14 -37.47 15.67
CA CYS A 445 -3.17 -36.55 15.08
C CYS A 445 -1.83 -36.52 15.80
N GLU A 446 -1.85 -36.38 17.13
CA GLU A 446 -0.64 -36.35 17.96
C GLU A 446 0.10 -37.70 17.93
N LYS A 447 -0.65 -38.81 17.81
CA LYS A 447 -0.09 -40.16 17.73
C LYS A 447 0.50 -40.46 16.35
N GLU A 448 -0.16 -40.01 15.29
CA GLU A 448 0.34 -40.15 13.92
C GLU A 448 1.55 -39.22 13.64
N LYS A 449 1.62 -38.03 14.26
CA LYS A 449 2.82 -37.18 14.25
C LYS A 449 4.07 -37.89 14.78
N GLN A 450 3.93 -38.74 15.80
CA GLN A 450 5.03 -39.53 16.34
C GLN A 450 5.50 -40.62 15.37
N CYS A 451 4.65 -41.03 14.42
CA CYS A 451 4.93 -42.09 13.46
C CYS A 451 5.42 -41.59 12.09
N HIS A 452 5.62 -40.29 11.86
CA HIS A 452 6.01 -39.77 10.53
C HIS A 452 7.43 -40.21 10.10
N TYR A 453 8.34 -40.44 11.04
CA TYR A 453 9.67 -40.96 10.77
C TYR A 453 9.70 -42.48 11.00
N LEU A 454 9.20 -43.24 10.02
CA LEU A 454 8.95 -44.70 10.10
C LEU A 454 10.20 -45.60 10.08
N THR A 455 11.42 -45.05 10.03
CA THR A 455 12.61 -45.86 9.71
C THR A 455 13.10 -46.80 10.82
N ASP A 456 12.64 -46.67 12.07
CA ASP A 456 13.12 -47.52 13.19
C ASP A 456 12.06 -47.84 14.27
N GLN A 457 10.76 -47.73 13.95
CA GLN A 457 9.66 -47.92 14.92
C GLN A 457 9.14 -49.36 14.92
N THR A 458 9.01 -49.98 16.10
CA THR A 458 8.43 -51.33 16.28
C THR A 458 6.90 -51.32 16.27
N GLU A 459 6.25 -52.48 16.07
CA GLU A 459 4.78 -52.62 16.07
C GLU A 459 4.12 -52.11 17.36
N SER A 460 4.82 -52.25 18.49
CA SER A 460 4.33 -51.75 19.78
C SER A 460 4.37 -50.21 19.90
N GLN A 461 5.19 -49.54 19.07
CA GLN A 461 5.32 -48.09 19.05
C GLN A 461 4.41 -47.44 18.00
N CYS A 462 4.23 -48.07 16.83
CA CYS A 462 3.30 -47.64 15.80
C CYS A 462 2.64 -48.87 15.13
N PRO A 463 1.33 -49.11 15.31
CA PRO A 463 0.63 -50.23 14.67
C PRO A 463 0.72 -50.15 13.14
N CYS A 464 0.67 -51.30 12.46
CA CYS A 464 0.72 -51.37 11.01
C CYS A 464 -0.55 -50.75 10.39
N ILE A 465 -0.36 -49.88 9.41
CA ILE A 465 -1.44 -49.30 8.59
C ILE A 465 -1.46 -49.96 7.21
N ASP A 466 -2.51 -49.70 6.43
CA ASP A 466 -2.61 -50.26 5.07
C ASP A 466 -1.46 -49.73 4.19
N GLN A 467 -0.80 -50.63 3.46
CA GLN A 467 0.43 -50.36 2.66
C GLN A 467 1.67 -49.85 3.42
N ASP A 468 1.79 -50.19 4.70
CA ASP A 468 2.98 -49.85 5.49
C ASP A 468 4.27 -50.46 4.90
N PRO A 469 5.30 -49.64 4.59
CA PRO A 469 6.52 -50.12 3.95
C PRO A 469 7.42 -50.94 4.89
N ARG A 470 7.19 -50.90 6.21
CA ARG A 470 8.01 -51.60 7.22
C ARG A 470 7.92 -53.11 7.03
N ALA A 471 9.07 -53.79 7.06
CA ALA A 471 9.19 -55.20 6.72
C ALA A 471 8.28 -56.13 7.56
N PHE A 472 8.10 -55.81 8.84
CA PHE A 472 7.25 -56.55 9.76
C PHE A 472 5.73 -56.33 9.54
N CYS A 473 5.34 -55.32 8.76
CA CYS A 473 3.93 -55.05 8.44
C CYS A 473 3.48 -55.70 7.11
N LYS A 474 4.37 -56.40 6.40
CA LYS A 474 4.05 -57.07 5.14
C LYS A 474 3.42 -58.44 5.38
N ILE A 475 2.32 -58.74 4.68
CA ILE A 475 1.64 -60.04 4.72
C ILE A 475 2.30 -60.98 3.71
N CYS A 476 2.61 -62.22 4.10
CA CYS A 476 3.15 -63.21 3.16
C CYS A 476 2.07 -63.63 2.15
N THR A 477 2.25 -63.38 0.85
CA THR A 477 1.19 -63.65 -0.16
C THR A 477 1.40 -64.92 -1.00
N GLY A 478 2.53 -65.61 -0.86
CA GLY A 478 2.81 -66.86 -1.60
C GLY A 478 4.01 -67.66 -1.09
N LYS A 479 4.17 -68.87 -1.64
CA LYS A 479 5.18 -69.88 -1.25
C LYS A 479 6.63 -69.45 -1.45
N ASP A 480 6.89 -68.59 -2.44
CA ASP A 480 8.24 -68.13 -2.80
C ASP A 480 8.57 -66.71 -2.25
N GLU A 481 7.66 -66.12 -1.46
CA GLU A 481 7.78 -64.77 -0.90
C GLU A 481 7.71 -64.63 0.65
N PRO A 482 8.02 -65.64 1.49
CA PRO A 482 8.21 -65.35 2.91
C PRO A 482 9.63 -64.83 3.15
N SER A 483 9.77 -63.53 3.49
CA SER A 483 10.89 -63.13 4.34
C SER A 483 10.64 -63.69 5.75
N ALA A 484 11.68 -63.94 6.54
CA ALA A 484 11.53 -64.39 7.94
C ALA A 484 10.65 -63.45 8.81
N GLU A 485 10.29 -62.27 8.31
CA GLU A 485 9.65 -61.19 9.03
C GLU A 485 8.20 -60.91 8.61
N CYS A 486 7.67 -61.53 7.55
CA CYS A 486 6.28 -61.30 7.13
C CYS A 486 5.24 -61.96 8.06
N ILE A 487 4.02 -61.41 8.09
CA ILE A 487 2.89 -61.91 8.90
C ILE A 487 2.10 -62.95 8.11
N CYS A 488 1.89 -64.14 8.68
CA CYS A 488 1.00 -65.16 8.13
C CYS A 488 -0.46 -64.81 8.49
N PRO A 489 -1.37 -64.59 7.51
CA PRO A 489 -2.72 -64.12 7.78
C PRO A 489 -3.55 -65.16 8.56
N GLU A 490 -4.36 -64.70 9.53
CA GLU A 490 -5.26 -65.58 10.30
C GLU A 490 -6.43 -66.14 9.48
N VAL A 491 -6.82 -65.45 8.41
CA VAL A 491 -7.93 -65.83 7.54
C VAL A 491 -7.38 -66.26 6.18
N ALA A 492 -7.66 -67.50 5.78
CA ALA A 492 -7.19 -68.06 4.52
C ALA A 492 -7.72 -67.22 3.34
N LYS A 493 -6.81 -66.51 2.66
CA LYS A 493 -7.09 -65.89 1.36
C LYS A 493 -6.51 -66.80 0.28
N GLY A 494 -7.28 -67.82 -0.12
CA GLY A 494 -6.90 -68.81 -1.14
C GLY A 494 -6.31 -70.12 -0.58
N ASP A 495 -5.55 -70.84 -1.41
CA ASP A 495 -5.02 -72.19 -1.13
C ASP A 495 -3.75 -72.20 -0.23
N TYR A 496 -3.22 -71.02 0.11
CA TYR A 496 -2.06 -70.86 0.98
C TYR A 496 -2.51 -70.65 2.43
N THR A 497 -2.64 -71.75 3.17
CA THR A 497 -3.15 -71.72 4.54
C THR A 497 -2.10 -71.17 5.52
N LYS A 498 -2.55 -70.66 6.67
CA LYS A 498 -1.68 -70.24 7.77
C LYS A 498 -0.66 -71.33 8.16
N ALA A 499 -1.08 -72.60 8.17
CA ALA A 499 -0.19 -73.72 8.48
C ALA A 499 0.90 -73.94 7.41
N GLN A 500 0.58 -73.75 6.12
CA GLN A 500 1.58 -73.76 5.06
C GLN A 500 2.53 -72.57 5.16
N CYS A 501 2.02 -71.37 5.44
CA CYS A 501 2.84 -70.18 5.67
C CYS A 501 3.78 -70.34 6.86
N ASP A 502 3.29 -70.85 7.99
CA ASP A 502 4.10 -71.09 9.19
C ASP A 502 5.18 -72.16 8.93
N GLN A 503 4.87 -73.20 8.12
CA GLN A 503 5.81 -74.25 7.74
C GLN A 503 6.88 -73.75 6.75
N ASP A 504 6.50 -72.96 5.76
CA ASP A 504 7.43 -72.39 4.78
C ASP A 504 8.34 -71.34 5.44
N LYS A 505 7.80 -70.56 6.39
CA LYS A 505 8.57 -69.64 7.25
C LYS A 505 9.59 -70.38 8.12
N LEU A 506 9.24 -71.57 8.63
CA LEU A 506 10.15 -72.42 9.41
C LEU A 506 11.31 -72.98 8.55
N CYS A 507 11.07 -73.23 7.26
CA CYS A 507 12.02 -73.84 6.33
C CYS A 507 12.73 -72.85 5.39
N HIS A 508 12.48 -71.55 5.52
CA HIS A 508 13.18 -70.50 4.76
C HIS A 508 14.70 -70.46 5.01
N VAL A 509 15.14 -70.79 6.24
CA VAL A 509 16.56 -70.92 6.59
C VAL A 509 16.83 -72.36 7.01
N LEU A 510 17.46 -73.12 6.11
CA LEU A 510 17.72 -74.56 6.29
C LEU A 510 18.90 -74.86 7.25
N THR A 511 19.72 -73.87 7.60
CA THR A 511 20.90 -74.04 8.46
C THR A 511 20.51 -74.60 9.84
N GLY A 512 21.05 -75.79 10.19
CA GLY A 512 20.82 -76.45 11.48
C GLY A 512 19.48 -77.21 11.61
N LYS A 513 18.67 -77.28 10.54
CA LYS A 513 17.39 -78.01 10.53
C LYS A 513 17.58 -79.48 10.12
N THR A 514 16.95 -80.40 10.83
CA THR A 514 16.95 -81.83 10.49
C THR A 514 15.97 -82.15 9.35
N GLU A 515 16.15 -83.31 8.71
CA GLU A 515 15.22 -83.80 7.66
C GLU A 515 13.78 -83.98 8.18
N SER A 516 13.61 -84.25 9.48
CA SER A 516 12.30 -84.31 10.12
C SER A 516 11.66 -82.95 10.36
N GLN A 517 12.43 -81.87 10.38
CA GLN A 517 11.94 -80.50 10.54
C GLN A 517 11.63 -79.84 9.20
N CYS A 518 12.46 -80.12 8.19
CA CYS A 518 12.28 -79.67 6.80
C CYS A 518 12.69 -80.81 5.87
N PRO A 519 11.77 -81.39 5.06
CA PRO A 519 12.10 -82.41 4.08
C PRO A 519 13.16 -81.92 3.09
N CYS A 520 14.04 -82.81 2.61
CA CYS A 520 14.98 -82.45 1.55
C CYS A 520 14.22 -82.12 0.27
N ILE A 521 14.57 -81.01 -0.37
CA ILE A 521 14.07 -80.60 -1.69
C ILE A 521 15.20 -80.71 -2.71
N ASP A 522 14.87 -80.69 -4.00
CA ASP A 522 15.89 -80.62 -5.05
C ASP A 522 16.73 -79.34 -4.83
N GLU A 523 18.06 -79.47 -4.92
CA GLU A 523 19.07 -78.42 -4.63
C GLU A 523 19.30 -78.04 -3.15
N ASP A 524 18.80 -78.83 -2.19
CA ASP A 524 19.07 -78.62 -0.76
C ASP A 524 20.57 -78.68 -0.43
N SER A 525 21.16 -77.57 0.04
CA SER A 525 22.59 -77.48 0.33
C SER A 525 23.01 -78.18 1.63
N ARG A 526 22.08 -78.74 2.41
CA ARG A 526 22.41 -79.43 3.67
C ARG A 526 23.12 -80.75 3.38
N ALA A 527 24.26 -80.98 4.02
CA ALA A 527 25.09 -82.18 3.83
C ALA A 527 24.33 -83.50 4.03
N ILE A 528 23.39 -83.53 4.99
CA ILE A 528 22.47 -84.65 5.29
C ILE A 528 21.63 -85.10 4.08
N CYS A 529 21.38 -84.21 3.11
CA CYS A 529 20.58 -84.49 1.92
C CYS A 529 21.41 -85.07 0.76
N TYR A 530 22.74 -85.20 0.90
CA TYR A 530 23.64 -85.79 -0.09
C TYR A 530 24.14 -87.19 0.31
N THR A 531 24.42 -88.03 -0.70
CA THR A 531 25.09 -89.33 -0.50
C THR A 531 26.60 -89.19 -0.70
N CYS A 532 27.41 -89.73 0.23
CA CYS A 532 28.87 -89.69 0.12
C CYS A 532 29.35 -90.54 -1.06
N THR A 533 30.17 -89.97 -1.93
CA THR A 533 30.77 -90.69 -3.06
C THR A 533 32.26 -90.96 -2.88
N ALA A 534 32.92 -90.26 -1.95
CA ALA A 534 34.32 -90.45 -1.55
C ALA A 534 34.57 -89.83 -0.16
N LYS A 535 35.77 -90.05 0.40
CA LYS A 535 36.21 -89.38 1.64
C LYS A 535 36.12 -87.86 1.48
N ASP A 536 35.53 -87.19 2.48
CA ASP A 536 35.36 -85.74 2.54
C ASP A 536 34.64 -85.08 1.34
N THR A 537 33.88 -85.86 0.55
CA THR A 537 33.19 -85.34 -0.65
C THR A 537 31.71 -85.81 -0.70
N PRO A 538 30.71 -84.90 -0.64
CA PRO A 538 30.83 -83.44 -0.61
C PRO A 538 31.15 -82.82 0.78
N SER A 539 30.97 -83.56 1.89
CA SER A 539 31.40 -83.14 3.24
C SER A 539 31.50 -84.34 4.20
N ALA A 540 32.06 -84.15 5.39
CA ALA A 540 32.11 -85.20 6.42
C ALA A 540 30.73 -85.66 6.93
N GLU A 541 29.64 -84.94 6.59
CA GLU A 541 28.30 -85.15 7.15
C GLU A 541 27.29 -85.81 6.17
N CYS A 542 27.71 -86.21 4.98
CA CYS A 542 26.83 -86.89 4.01
C CYS A 542 26.33 -88.27 4.46
N LYS A 543 25.23 -88.76 3.87
CA LYS A 543 24.71 -90.12 4.09
C LYS A 543 25.61 -91.15 3.39
N CYS A 544 26.06 -92.19 4.09
CA CYS A 544 26.82 -93.27 3.46
C CYS A 544 25.90 -94.07 2.51
N PRO A 545 26.38 -94.46 1.32
CA PRO A 545 25.56 -95.17 0.32
C PRO A 545 25.05 -96.52 0.87
N THR A 546 23.84 -96.89 0.46
CA THR A 546 23.17 -98.16 0.88
C THR A 546 23.58 -99.38 0.06
N SER A 547 24.33 -99.17 -1.03
CA SER A 547 24.79 -100.22 -1.96
C SER A 547 26.14 -100.81 -1.52
N THR A 548 26.29 -102.14 -1.62
CA THR A 548 27.57 -102.87 -1.45
C THR A 548 28.39 -102.98 -2.74
N THR A 549 27.93 -102.38 -3.84
CA THR A 549 28.61 -102.37 -5.14
C THR A 549 29.02 -100.95 -5.53
N GLY A 550 30.34 -100.71 -5.59
CA GLY A 550 30.98 -99.42 -5.93
C GLY A 550 32.33 -99.25 -5.23
N ASP A 551 33.17 -98.32 -5.71
CA ASP A 551 34.54 -98.10 -5.22
C ASP A 551 34.62 -97.44 -3.82
N TYR A 552 33.51 -96.89 -3.32
CA TYR A 552 33.41 -96.28 -1.98
C TYR A 552 32.25 -96.91 -1.19
N THR A 553 32.58 -97.91 -0.39
CA THR A 553 31.60 -98.73 0.34
C THR A 553 31.13 -98.07 1.63
N LYS A 554 30.00 -98.53 2.16
CA LYS A 554 29.49 -98.11 3.48
C LYS A 554 30.53 -98.27 4.60
N GLU A 555 31.29 -99.36 4.63
CA GLU A 555 32.34 -99.59 5.64
C GLU A 555 33.50 -98.59 5.52
N GLN A 556 33.88 -98.24 4.29
CA GLN A 556 34.90 -97.21 4.03
C GLN A 556 34.43 -95.85 4.57
N CYS A 557 33.19 -95.48 4.26
CA CYS A 557 32.57 -94.21 4.67
C CYS A 557 32.46 -94.03 6.19
N GLU A 558 32.08 -95.08 6.92
CA GLU A 558 31.97 -95.03 8.38
C GLU A 558 33.36 -94.95 9.08
N THR A 559 34.38 -95.57 8.50
CA THR A 559 35.76 -95.53 9.06
C THR A 559 36.37 -94.14 8.94
N ASP A 560 36.13 -93.46 7.82
CA ASP A 560 36.72 -92.15 7.54
C ASP A 560 36.14 -91.01 8.42
N LYS A 561 34.93 -91.17 8.96
CA LYS A 561 34.30 -90.17 9.85
C LYS A 561 34.85 -90.12 11.28
N ALA A 562 35.73 -91.04 11.68
CA ALA A 562 36.10 -91.25 13.10
C ALA A 562 37.38 -90.52 13.58
N GLN A 563 37.99 -89.59 12.84
CA GLN A 563 39.20 -88.85 13.26
C GLN A 563 38.91 -87.39 13.67
N THR A 564 39.14 -87.02 14.93
CA THR A 564 38.95 -85.65 15.48
C THR A 564 40.26 -84.85 15.57
N VAL A 565 40.19 -83.54 15.29
CA VAL A 565 41.33 -82.58 15.29
C VAL A 565 41.46 -81.88 16.65
N ASP A 566 42.68 -81.74 17.17
CA ASP A 566 43.01 -81.12 18.48
C ASP A 566 43.27 -79.60 18.34
N CYS A 567 42.49 -78.76 19.03
CA CYS A 567 42.56 -77.29 19.00
C CYS A 567 43.49 -76.67 20.06
N THR A 568 44.29 -77.45 20.79
CA THR A 568 45.15 -76.90 21.86
C THR A 568 46.35 -76.11 21.34
N THR A 569 46.74 -76.24 20.07
CA THR A 569 47.82 -75.47 19.43
C THR A 569 47.49 -75.07 17.98
N PRO A 570 46.65 -74.04 17.76
CA PRO A 570 46.24 -73.64 16.41
C PRO A 570 47.41 -73.02 15.63
N LYS A 571 47.52 -73.37 14.34
CA LYS A 571 48.44 -72.74 13.39
C LYS A 571 47.85 -71.44 12.84
N LEU A 572 48.69 -70.55 12.30
CA LEU A 572 48.32 -69.22 11.80
C LEU A 572 47.16 -69.21 10.79
N ASP A 573 47.00 -70.29 10.03
CA ASP A 573 45.98 -70.51 8.99
C ASP A 573 44.75 -71.31 9.48
N THR A 574 44.71 -71.68 10.77
CA THR A 574 43.56 -72.39 11.35
C THR A 574 42.36 -71.45 11.38
N LYS A 575 41.35 -71.76 10.56
CA LYS A 575 40.11 -70.97 10.46
C LYS A 575 39.45 -70.82 11.83
N SER A 576 38.93 -69.62 12.09
CA SER A 576 38.23 -69.30 13.35
C SER A 576 36.99 -70.18 13.60
N GLU A 577 36.43 -70.77 12.54
CA GLU A 577 35.29 -71.70 12.61
C GLU A 577 35.67 -73.07 13.19
N VAL A 578 36.92 -73.52 12.97
CA VAL A 578 37.41 -74.83 13.46
C VAL A 578 37.94 -74.70 14.89
N CYS A 579 38.67 -73.64 15.18
CA CYS A 579 39.09 -73.28 16.54
C CYS A 579 38.83 -71.77 16.76
N PRO A 580 37.93 -71.36 17.68
CA PRO A 580 37.59 -69.95 17.92
C PRO A 580 38.81 -69.08 18.25
N CYS A 581 38.79 -67.79 17.88
CA CYS A 581 39.80 -66.83 18.34
C CYS A 581 39.58 -66.55 19.85
N PRO A 582 40.64 -66.41 20.66
CA PRO A 582 40.51 -66.01 22.07
C PRO A 582 39.93 -64.59 22.19
N GLU A 583 39.36 -64.24 23.34
CA GLU A 583 38.86 -62.88 23.61
C GLU A 583 40.01 -61.91 23.95
N LYS A 584 39.92 -60.63 23.50
CA LYS A 584 40.96 -59.60 23.77
C LYS A 584 41.18 -59.30 25.26
N THR A 585 40.21 -59.63 26.09
CA THR A 585 40.23 -59.42 27.55
C THR A 585 41.16 -60.42 28.25
N ASP A 586 41.35 -61.63 27.71
CA ASP A 586 42.33 -62.62 28.19
C ASP A 586 43.67 -62.43 27.46
N LYS A 587 44.42 -61.42 27.92
CA LYS A 587 45.68 -61.01 27.30
C LYS A 587 46.70 -62.16 27.19
N THR A 588 46.70 -63.11 28.12
CA THR A 588 47.64 -64.23 28.10
C THR A 588 47.32 -65.21 26.97
N LYS A 589 46.03 -65.54 26.75
CA LYS A 589 45.63 -66.39 25.60
C LYS A 589 45.69 -65.63 24.29
N TRP A 590 45.33 -64.35 24.29
CA TRP A 590 45.39 -63.49 23.12
C TRP A 590 46.81 -63.39 22.59
N ASP A 591 47.79 -63.14 23.45
CA ASP A 591 49.20 -63.01 23.06
C ASP A 591 49.84 -64.38 22.70
N ALA A 592 49.28 -65.50 23.16
CA ALA A 592 49.76 -66.85 22.86
C ALA A 592 49.21 -67.45 21.56
N ASP A 593 48.08 -66.95 21.04
CA ASP A 593 47.51 -67.42 19.78
C ASP A 593 48.22 -66.74 18.60
N PRO A 594 48.93 -67.48 17.73
CA PRO A 594 49.68 -66.89 16.63
C PRO A 594 48.80 -66.11 15.64
N ARG A 595 47.48 -66.31 15.64
CA ARG A 595 46.51 -65.67 14.74
C ARG A 595 46.13 -64.24 15.15
N THR A 596 46.56 -63.76 16.31
CA THR A 596 46.24 -62.40 16.80
C THR A 596 47.32 -61.37 16.47
N VAL A 597 48.50 -61.80 16.01
CA VAL A 597 49.66 -60.93 15.78
C VAL A 597 49.89 -60.74 14.26
N GLY A 598 49.96 -59.48 13.80
CA GLY A 598 50.46 -59.09 12.47
C GLY A 598 49.74 -59.72 11.26
N LYS A 599 48.65 -59.07 10.80
CA LYS A 599 47.77 -59.52 9.68
C LYS A 599 47.01 -60.84 9.92
N GLY A 600 47.10 -61.40 11.11
CA GLY A 600 46.27 -62.53 11.50
C GLY A 600 44.76 -62.19 11.47
N ILE A 601 43.97 -63.21 11.16
CA ILE A 601 42.53 -63.13 10.85
C ILE A 601 41.69 -62.53 12.02
N CYS A 602 42.21 -62.48 13.24
CA CYS A 602 41.49 -61.96 14.42
C CYS A 602 41.70 -60.43 14.68
N ALA A 603 42.34 -59.64 13.79
CA ALA A 603 42.86 -58.30 14.14
C ALA A 603 42.20 -57.03 13.52
N ALA A 604 41.19 -57.08 12.64
CA ALA A 604 40.68 -55.87 11.94
C ALA A 604 39.13 -55.73 11.91
N SER A 605 38.54 -54.80 12.69
CA SER A 605 37.13 -54.36 12.53
C SER A 605 36.77 -53.01 13.23
N TYR A 606 36.46 -51.96 12.44
CA TYR A 606 35.68 -50.68 12.64
C TYR A 606 36.27 -49.48 13.46
N SER A 607 36.02 -48.16 13.21
CA SER A 607 34.85 -47.38 12.69
C SER A 607 35.18 -45.90 12.27
N ILE A 608 34.28 -45.19 11.54
CA ILE A 608 34.38 -43.84 10.90
C ILE A 608 33.34 -42.80 11.47
N HIS A 609 33.79 -41.54 11.66
CA HIS A 609 33.19 -40.16 11.79
C HIS A 609 31.78 -39.80 12.40
N PHE A 610 31.79 -38.80 13.31
CA PHE A 610 30.74 -37.78 13.56
C PHE A 610 31.35 -36.46 14.12
N THR A 611 30.64 -35.31 13.98
CA THR A 611 30.87 -33.90 14.49
C THR A 611 31.85 -32.96 13.73
N LEU A 612 31.67 -31.63 13.52
CA LEU A 612 30.77 -30.53 14.00
C LEU A 612 30.96 -29.25 13.11
N TYR A 613 29.91 -28.44 12.82
CA TYR A 613 30.00 -27.10 12.17
C TYR A 613 29.07 -26.08 12.86
N ILE A 614 29.61 -25.22 13.74
CA ILE A 614 29.00 -23.97 14.25
C ILE A 614 30.13 -22.99 14.58
N VAL A 615 30.39 -21.99 13.73
CA VAL A 615 30.85 -20.61 14.09
C VAL A 615 30.75 -19.75 12.82
N THR A 616 29.63 -19.06 12.56
CA THR A 616 29.59 -17.90 11.62
C THR A 616 28.29 -17.08 11.72
N LEU A 617 27.94 -16.53 12.89
CA LEU A 617 26.81 -15.58 12.96
C LEU A 617 26.92 -14.46 14.02
N ALA A 618 28.11 -14.19 14.57
CA ALA A 618 28.27 -13.23 15.67
C ALA A 618 29.04 -11.93 15.32
N LEU A 619 29.41 -11.69 14.05
CA LEU A 619 30.28 -10.55 13.69
C LEU A 619 29.70 -9.56 12.67
N LEU A 620 28.49 -9.76 12.14
CA LEU A 620 27.94 -8.88 11.09
C LEU A 620 26.88 -7.87 11.56
N LEU A 621 26.53 -7.85 12.84
CA LEU A 621 25.45 -7.00 13.36
C LEU A 621 25.83 -5.61 13.91
N PRO A 622 27.08 -5.24 14.26
CA PRO A 622 27.36 -3.87 14.72
C PRO A 622 27.61 -2.83 13.61
N ALA A 623 27.73 -3.22 12.34
CA ALA A 623 28.18 -2.30 11.27
C ALA A 623 27.05 -1.57 10.52
N LEU A 624 25.77 -1.94 10.73
CA LEU A 624 24.62 -1.37 10.02
C LEU A 624 23.91 -0.24 10.79
N ALA A 625 24.32 0.05 12.03
CA ALA A 625 23.71 1.10 12.86
C ALA A 625 24.35 2.50 12.69
N LEU A 626 25.23 2.70 11.70
CA LEU A 626 25.90 3.98 11.44
C LEU A 626 25.51 4.63 10.10
N LEU A 627 24.45 4.13 9.43
CA LEU A 627 24.02 4.64 8.12
C LEU A 627 22.53 4.96 8.01
N PHE A 628 21.84 5.22 9.12
CA PHE A 628 20.52 5.85 9.12
C PHE A 628 20.46 6.99 10.13
#